data_AF-A0A842YJS3-F1
#
_entry.id   AF-A0A842YJS3-F1
#
_cell.length_a   1.000
_cell.length_b   1.000
_cell.length_c   1.000
_cell.angle_alpha   90.00
_cell.angle_beta   90.00
_cell.angle_gamma   90.00
#
_symmetry.space_group_name_H-M   'P 1'
#
loop_
_entity.id
_entity.type
_entity.pdbx_description
1 polymer ?
#
loop_
_entity_poly.entity_id
_entity_poly.type
_entity_poly.pdbx_seq_one_letter_code
_entity_poly.pdbx_strand_id
1 'polypeptide(L)'
;PVPQGDVTLDEMKEGMGDMFLRDGIPAVYMCNWTPVKVLENYVMELMETFYPRLILGISDLLPSNGEIERVRLVKEMVDKFNAEL
;
A
#
# COMPACT_ATOMS: atom_id res chain seq x y z
N PRO A 1 -12.90 -7.46 -21.43
CA PRO A 1 -11.77 -7.48 -20.48
C PRO A 1 -12.17 -6.86 -19.14
N VAL A 2 -11.72 -7.45 -18.03
CA VAL A 2 -11.83 -6.83 -16.70
C VAL A 2 -10.74 -5.77 -16.53
N PRO A 3 -10.93 -4.75 -15.67
CA PRO A 3 -9.85 -3.82 -15.36
C PRO A 3 -8.65 -4.56 -14.77
N GLN A 4 -7.46 -4.33 -15.31
CA GLN A 4 -6.24 -5.02 -14.88
C GLN A 4 -5.87 -4.72 -13.41
N GLY A 5 -6.31 -3.59 -12.87
CA GLY A 5 -6.07 -3.20 -11.48
C GLY A 5 -7.07 -3.78 -10.48
N ASP A 6 -8.07 -4.54 -10.93
CA ASP A 6 -9.07 -5.18 -10.07
C ASP A 6 -8.56 -6.57 -9.64
N VAL A 7 -7.49 -6.57 -8.84
CA VAL A 7 -6.81 -7.76 -8.32
C VAL A 7 -6.63 -7.66 -6.82
N THR A 8 -6.78 -8.78 -6.13
CA THR A 8 -6.53 -8.90 -4.69
C THR A 8 -5.03 -8.99 -4.38
N LEU A 9 -4.64 -8.71 -3.13
CA LEU A 9 -3.23 -8.85 -2.69
C LEU A 9 -2.73 -10.29 -2.82
N ASP A 10 -3.61 -11.29 -2.60
CA ASP A 10 -3.29 -12.71 -2.75
C ASP A 10 -3.02 -13.09 -4.22
N GLU A 11 -3.89 -12.66 -5.15
CA GLU A 11 -3.69 -12.87 -6.58
C GLU A 11 -2.42 -12.17 -7.09
N MET A 12 -2.15 -10.96 -6.58
CA MET A 12 -0.89 -10.27 -6.85
C MET A 12 0.31 -11.07 -6.34
N LYS A 13 0.27 -11.57 -5.10
CA LYS A 13 1.35 -12.36 -4.52
C LYS A 13 1.62 -13.65 -5.30
N GLU A 14 0.56 -14.37 -5.71
CA GLU A 14 0.68 -15.56 -6.54
C GLU A 14 1.31 -15.23 -7.90
N GLY A 15 0.83 -14.18 -8.58
CA GLY A 15 1.32 -13.78 -9.89
C GLY A 15 2.76 -13.24 -9.89
N MET A 16 3.23 -12.71 -8.76
CA MET A 16 4.56 -12.11 -8.63
C MET A 16 5.68 -13.11 -8.33
N GLY A 17 5.36 -14.24 -7.70
CA GLY A 17 6.35 -15.25 -7.29
C GLY A 17 7.45 -14.67 -6.39
N ASP A 18 8.69 -14.67 -6.88
CA ASP A 18 9.87 -14.21 -6.13
C ASP A 18 10.30 -12.77 -6.43
N MET A 19 9.51 -12.02 -7.20
CA MET A 19 9.78 -10.61 -7.47
C MET A 19 9.56 -9.72 -6.24
N PHE A 20 10.16 -8.53 -6.27
CA PHE A 20 9.83 -7.46 -5.32
C PHE A 20 8.61 -6.69 -5.79
N LEU A 21 7.65 -6.48 -4.89
CA LEU A 21 6.58 -5.51 -5.12
C LEU A 21 7.15 -4.11 -4.90
N ARG A 22 6.99 -3.26 -5.90
CA ARG A 22 7.26 -1.83 -5.80
C ARG A 22 5.93 -1.12 -5.76
N ASP A 23 5.81 -0.21 -4.79
CA ASP A 23 4.59 0.50 -4.47
C ASP A 23 3.48 -0.46 -4.01
N GLY A 24 2.22 -0.10 -4.17
CA GLY A 24 1.09 -0.97 -3.82
C GLY A 24 -0.09 -0.23 -3.19
N ILE A 25 0.11 0.98 -2.66
CA ILE A 25 -1.00 1.74 -2.07
C ILE A 25 -1.81 2.43 -3.18
N PRO A 26 -3.13 2.16 -3.29
CA PRO A 26 -3.99 2.90 -4.22
C PRO A 26 -3.94 4.41 -3.92
N ALA A 27 -3.65 5.24 -4.92
CA ALA A 27 -3.53 6.69 -4.74
C ALA A 27 -4.78 7.33 -4.11
N VAL A 28 -5.96 6.79 -4.41
CA VAL A 28 -7.24 7.25 -3.85
C VAL A 28 -7.36 7.05 -2.34
N TYR A 29 -6.54 6.18 -1.72
CA TYR A 29 -6.51 6.01 -0.27
C TYR A 29 -5.83 7.17 0.45
N MET A 30 -5.10 8.01 -0.29
CA MET A 30 -4.54 9.26 0.23
C MET A 30 -5.57 10.40 0.29
N CYS A 31 -6.78 10.21 -0.22
CA CYS A 31 -7.81 11.24 -0.29
C CYS A 31 -8.73 11.23 0.93
N ASN A 32 -9.25 12.40 1.32
CA ASN A 32 -10.08 12.58 2.52
C ASN A 32 -11.38 11.74 2.55
N TRP A 33 -11.94 11.38 1.40
CA TRP A 33 -13.13 10.54 1.29
C TRP A 33 -12.87 9.07 1.60
N THR A 34 -11.62 8.62 1.57
CA THR A 34 -11.26 7.28 2.02
C THR A 34 -11.10 7.33 3.54
N PRO A 35 -11.83 6.53 4.33
CA PRO A 35 -11.63 6.50 5.77
C PRO A 35 -10.19 6.13 6.11
N VAL A 36 -9.56 6.84 7.07
CA VAL A 36 -8.16 6.60 7.46
C VAL A 36 -7.94 5.13 7.86
N LYS A 37 -8.93 4.50 8.50
CA LYS A 37 -8.84 3.10 8.91
C LYS A 37 -8.71 2.12 7.73
N VAL A 38 -9.28 2.46 6.57
CA VAL A 38 -9.13 1.67 5.34
C VAL A 38 -7.68 1.72 4.86
N LEU A 39 -7.06 2.90 4.88
CA LEU A 39 -5.64 3.06 4.56
C LEU A 39 -4.76 2.27 5.52
N GLU A 40 -4.96 2.41 6.83
CA GLU A 40 -4.16 1.69 7.84
C GLU A 40 -4.22 0.18 7.67
N ASN A 41 -5.43 -0.37 7.56
CA ASN A 41 -5.62 -1.81 7.45
C ASN A 41 -4.98 -2.35 6.17
N TYR A 42 -5.18 -1.67 5.04
CA TYR A 42 -4.62 -2.06 3.76
C TYR A 42 -3.08 -2.01 3.76
N VAL A 43 -2.49 -0.94 4.34
CA VAL A 43 -1.03 -0.80 4.43
C VAL A 43 -0.42 -1.90 5.30
N MET A 44 -1.07 -2.25 6.42
CA MET A 44 -0.61 -3.36 7.25
C MET A 44 -0.66 -4.68 6.50
N GLU A 45 -1.81 -5.00 5.88
CA GLU A 45 -2.00 -6.23 5.10
C GLU A 45 -0.98 -6.31 3.96
N LEU A 46 -0.72 -5.20 3.25
CA LEU A 46 0.28 -5.12 2.18
C LEU A 46 1.70 -5.39 2.70
N MET A 47 2.09 -4.81 3.84
CA MET A 47 3.40 -5.07 4.46
C MET A 47 3.55 -6.54 4.87
N GLU A 48 2.56 -7.10 5.57
CA GLU A 48 2.57 -8.51 6.01
C GLU A 48 2.58 -9.48 4.83
N THR A 49 1.83 -9.17 3.76
CA THR A 49 1.68 -10.05 2.60
C THR A 49 2.95 -10.12 1.77
N PHE A 50 3.63 -8.98 1.56
CA PHE A 50 4.76 -8.87 0.65
C PHE A 50 6.13 -8.79 1.34
N TYR A 51 6.20 -8.70 2.67
CA TYR A 51 7.47 -8.83 3.39
C TYR A 51 8.14 -10.19 3.10
N PRO A 52 9.47 -10.26 2.87
CA PRO A 52 10.47 -9.17 2.87
C PRO A 52 10.71 -8.50 1.51
N ARG A 53 9.86 -8.76 0.53
CA ARG A 53 10.02 -8.35 -0.88
C ARG A 53 9.11 -7.18 -1.26
N LEU A 54 9.16 -6.12 -0.47
CA LEU A 54 8.33 -4.91 -0.65
C LEU A 54 9.17 -3.63 -0.59
N ILE A 55 9.01 -2.77 -1.59
CA ILE A 55 9.41 -1.35 -1.55
C ILE A 55 8.10 -0.56 -1.56
N LEU A 56 7.59 -0.23 -0.37
CA LEU A 56 6.27 0.39 -0.22
C LEU A 56 6.24 1.83 -0.75
N GLY A 57 5.14 2.16 -1.43
CA GLY A 57 4.88 3.48 -1.98
C GLY A 57 3.47 3.58 -2.57
N ILE A 58 3.15 4.75 -3.11
CA ILE A 58 1.87 5.02 -3.77
C ILE A 58 1.98 4.49 -5.21
N SER A 59 1.05 3.67 -5.65
CA SER A 59 1.10 3.02 -6.98
C SER A 59 0.99 3.99 -8.16
N ASP A 60 0.65 5.25 -7.88
CA ASP A 60 0.62 6.37 -8.81
C ASP A 60 1.18 7.61 -8.06
N LEU A 61 0.95 8.81 -8.58
CA LEU A 61 1.28 10.06 -7.90
C LEU A 61 0.30 10.35 -6.75
N LEU A 62 0.78 11.09 -5.74
CA LEU A 62 -0.11 11.67 -4.74
C LEU A 62 -1.12 12.59 -5.44
N PRO A 63 -2.45 12.34 -5.32
CA PRO A 63 -3.45 13.18 -5.97
C PRO A 63 -3.40 14.62 -5.45
N SER A 64 -3.87 15.58 -6.24
CA SER A 64 -3.94 17.00 -5.82
C SER A 64 -4.80 17.23 -4.59
N ASN A 65 -5.76 16.35 -4.36
CA ASN A 65 -6.65 16.31 -3.21
C ASN A 65 -6.21 15.28 -2.14
N GLY A 66 -5.01 14.72 -2.29
CA GLY A 66 -4.40 13.81 -1.34
C GLY A 66 -3.87 14.56 -0.12
N GLU A 67 -3.96 13.94 1.05
CA GLU A 67 -3.56 14.53 2.32
C GLU A 67 -2.13 14.11 2.66
N ILE A 68 -1.23 15.09 2.76
CA ILE A 68 0.18 14.83 3.11
C ILE A 68 0.33 14.16 4.49
N GLU A 69 -0.61 14.39 5.42
CA GLU A 69 -0.60 13.73 6.74
C GLU A 69 -0.78 12.22 6.64
N ARG A 70 -1.46 11.71 5.61
CA ARG A 70 -1.57 10.27 5.39
C ARG A 70 -0.25 9.65 4.94
N VAL A 71 0.56 10.39 4.18
CA VAL A 71 1.93 9.95 3.85
C VAL A 71 2.79 9.86 5.11
N ARG A 72 2.66 10.82 6.03
CA ARG A 72 3.36 10.76 7.33
C ARG A 72 2.89 9.60 8.20
N LEU A 73 1.58 9.34 8.24
CA LEU A 73 1.01 8.18 8.93
C LEU A 73 1.58 6.87 8.38
N VAL A 74 1.60 6.69 7.06
CA VAL A 74 2.17 5.48 6.42
C VAL A 74 3.65 5.33 6.76
N LYS A 75 4.42 6.44 6.77
CA LYS A 75 5.80 6.41 7.22
C LYS A 75 5.92 5.86 8.65
N GLU A 76 5.13 6.37 9.59
CA GLU A 76 5.17 5.90 10.98
C GLU A 76 4.81 4.41 11.10
N MET A 77 3.88 3.92 10.28
CA MET A 77 3.54 2.49 10.23
C MET A 77 4.71 1.65 9.75
N VAL A 78 5.40 2.07 8.68
CA VAL A 78 6.59 1.40 8.16
C VAL A 78 7.73 1.41 9.18
N ASP A 79 7.96 2.55 9.83
CA ASP A 79 9.02 2.69 10.85
C ASP A 79 8.75 1.73 12.03
N LYS A 80 7.50 1.60 12.49
CA LYS A 80 7.11 0.65 13.53
C LYS A 80 7.27 -0.80 13.08
N PHE A 81 6.75 -1.14 11.90
CA PHE A 81 6.86 -2.49 11.33
C PHE A 81 8.33 -2.93 11.26
N ASN A 82 9.20 -2.07 10.73
CA ASN A 82 10.63 -2.36 10.60
C ASN A 82 11.37 -2.46 11.94
N ALA A 83 10.90 -1.79 12.99
CA ALA A 83 11.52 -1.85 14.32
C ALA A 83 11.22 -3.17 15.06
N GLU A 84 10.20 -3.92 14.61
CA GLU A 84 9.78 -5.20 15.18
C GLU A 84 10.36 -6.42 14.43
N LEU A 85 11.05 -6.21 13.31
CA LEU A 85 11.75 -7.23 12.53
C LEU A 85 13.09 -7.64 13.16
#